data_AF-A7T4L5-F1
#
_entry.id   AF-A7T4L5-F1
#
_cell.length_a   1.000
_cell.length_b   1.000
_cell.length_c   1.000
_cell.angle_alpha   90.00
_cell.angle_beta   90.00
_cell.angle_gamma   90.00
#
_symmetry.space_group_name_H-M   'P 1'
#
loop_
_entity.id
_entity.type
_entity.pdbx_description
1 polymer ?
#
loop_
_entity_poly.entity_id
_entity_poly.type
_entity_poly.pdbx_seq_one_letter_code
_entity_poly.pdbx_strand_id
1 'polypeptide(L)'
;KLCVDPVNSIVNQETVFLSGEQIVDKRPEYEFHSSMNGYGDEDSFVPSVMDRYRQLLLPALQVISTILASLGPQHREASMKVLGVVVSHADVFTSILQDRTPVHTPSSLQELALITGIICNAALTETSVLDEDTILEDEIKLRGPLARIQRLMLALLPKYCSSENWDKVIKTVAAQNSPHQGPGSKLSPVAMETAEMLHRICCNVIGYCRTIVSSSGYRAAAAHTHRPPSLGVLVTVIKGCADQMGRAVDVYKQTSLKQQNMAELTGEELRELKQEASSCVTDVLLKKLVDLEQNHGKARSRMSFIQVLVRRVKRLLTLHGIHSLDELGPARKSA
;
A
#
# COMPACT_ATOMS: atom_id res chain seq x y z
N LYS A 1 -23.36 -10.77 -28.37
CA LYS A 1 -23.40 -9.29 -28.25
C LYS A 1 -24.38 -8.96 -27.14
N LEU A 2 -24.00 -8.07 -26.20
CA LEU A 2 -24.60 -7.82 -24.87
C LEU A 2 -24.13 -8.73 -23.73
N CYS A 3 -22.84 -8.64 -23.42
CA CYS A 3 -22.37 -8.59 -22.03
C CYS A 3 -21.33 -7.48 -22.03
N VAL A 4 -21.76 -6.22 -21.90
CA VAL A 4 -20.84 -5.12 -21.61
C VAL A 4 -20.52 -5.31 -20.14
N ASP A 5 -19.31 -5.80 -19.86
CA ASP A 5 -18.92 -6.24 -18.54
C ASP A 5 -19.18 -5.14 -17.48
N PRO A 6 -19.85 -5.45 -16.36
CA PRO A 6 -20.11 -4.47 -15.30
C PRO A 6 -18.81 -3.84 -14.78
N VAL A 7 -17.68 -4.55 -14.87
CA VAL A 7 -16.34 -4.02 -14.57
C VAL A 7 -15.95 -2.90 -15.53
N ASN A 8 -16.15 -3.07 -16.84
CA ASN A 8 -15.88 -2.02 -17.82
C ASN A 8 -16.80 -0.81 -17.66
N SER A 9 -18.06 -1.00 -17.23
CA SER A 9 -18.94 0.12 -16.89
C SER A 9 -18.45 0.90 -15.67
N ILE A 10 -17.97 0.21 -14.63
CA ILE A 10 -17.43 0.84 -13.41
C ILE A 10 -16.14 1.59 -13.73
N VAL A 11 -15.21 0.94 -14.45
CA VAL A 11 -13.97 1.58 -14.94
C VAL A 11 -14.32 2.85 -15.71
N ASN A 12 -15.26 2.78 -16.65
CA ASN A 12 -15.64 3.94 -17.46
C ASN A 12 -16.29 5.06 -16.65
N GLN A 13 -17.17 4.76 -15.67
CA GLN A 13 -17.81 5.81 -14.87
C GLN A 13 -16.82 6.48 -13.91
N GLU A 14 -16.00 5.70 -13.19
CA GLU A 14 -15.09 6.25 -12.18
C GLU A 14 -13.87 6.93 -12.80
N THR A 15 -13.29 6.40 -13.87
CA THR A 15 -12.15 7.06 -14.54
C THR A 15 -12.57 8.35 -15.25
N VAL A 16 -13.78 8.42 -15.82
CA VAL A 16 -14.32 9.65 -16.41
C VAL A 16 -14.62 10.68 -15.32
N PHE A 17 -15.16 10.25 -14.18
CA PHE A 17 -15.40 11.14 -13.05
C PHE A 17 -14.09 11.76 -12.53
N LEU A 18 -13.07 10.93 -12.29
CA LEU A 18 -11.79 11.42 -11.77
C LEU A 18 -11.03 12.28 -12.78
N SER A 19 -11.10 11.97 -14.08
CA SER A 19 -10.45 12.79 -15.12
C SER A 19 -11.06 14.20 -15.26
N GLY A 20 -12.32 14.38 -14.85
CA GLY A 20 -13.07 15.63 -15.01
C GLY A 20 -13.06 16.54 -13.78
N GLU A 21 -12.68 16.04 -12.61
CA GLU A 21 -12.72 16.83 -11.37
C GLU A 21 -11.44 17.63 -11.15
N GLN A 22 -11.57 18.96 -11.14
CA GLN A 22 -10.49 19.89 -10.75
C GLN A 22 -10.04 19.73 -9.28
N ILE A 23 -10.72 18.91 -8.47
CA ILE A 23 -10.38 18.75 -7.06
C ILE A 23 -9.03 18.07 -6.87
N VAL A 24 -8.67 17.14 -7.76
CA VAL A 24 -7.40 16.42 -7.74
C VAL A 24 -6.25 17.40 -7.91
N ASP A 25 -6.39 18.37 -8.82
CA ASP A 25 -5.39 19.40 -9.14
C ASP A 25 -5.20 20.44 -8.02
N LYS A 26 -6.12 20.51 -7.05
CA LYS A 26 -6.05 21.44 -5.91
C LYS A 26 -5.22 20.91 -4.76
N ARG A 27 -4.13 20.17 -5.05
CA ARG A 27 -3.22 19.66 -4.02
C ARG A 27 -2.68 20.83 -3.19
N PRO A 28 -2.83 20.82 -1.85
CA PRO A 28 -2.23 21.84 -0.99
C PRO A 28 -0.70 21.83 -1.08
N GLU A 29 -0.07 23.01 -1.09
CA GLU A 29 1.39 23.16 -1.25
C GLU A 29 2.20 22.78 0.00
N TYR A 30 1.59 22.75 1.19
CA TYR A 30 2.27 22.53 2.46
C TYR A 30 1.51 21.55 3.37
N GLU A 31 2.19 20.48 3.79
CA GLU A 31 1.77 19.64 4.93
C GLU A 31 2.09 20.30 6.28
N PHE A 32 2.90 21.37 6.29
CA PHE A 32 3.42 22.00 7.49
C PHE A 32 2.44 23.04 8.04
N HIS A 33 1.56 22.62 8.94
CA HIS A 33 0.94 23.52 9.90
C HIS A 33 1.93 23.73 11.06
N SER A 34 2.37 24.98 11.22
CA SER A 34 3.26 25.51 12.27
C SER A 34 3.57 24.60 13.47
N SER A 35 4.71 23.93 13.45
CA SER A 35 5.42 23.54 14.68
C SER A 35 6.40 24.63 15.17
N MET A 36 6.38 25.83 14.55
CA MET A 36 7.28 26.93 14.91
C MET A 36 6.93 27.59 16.25
N ASN A 37 5.75 27.33 16.80
CA ASN A 37 5.42 27.59 18.20
C ASN A 37 5.18 26.24 18.89
N GLY A 38 5.98 25.90 19.88
CA GLY A 38 5.92 24.64 20.64
C GLY A 38 4.68 24.45 21.51
N TYR A 39 3.50 24.86 21.04
CA TYR A 39 2.20 24.47 21.58
C TYR A 39 1.54 23.59 20.52
N GLY A 40 1.56 22.28 20.77
CA GLY A 40 0.92 21.29 19.93
C GLY A 40 -0.55 21.62 19.78
N ASP A 41 -0.98 21.79 18.54
CA ASP A 41 -2.38 21.79 18.11
C ASP A 41 -2.89 20.33 18.10
N GLU A 42 -2.63 19.58 19.19
CA GLU A 42 -3.09 18.19 19.34
C GLU A 42 -4.62 18.10 19.49
N ASP A 43 -5.31 19.25 19.63
CA ASP A 43 -6.75 19.39 19.83
C ASP A 43 -7.47 20.20 18.73
N SER A 44 -6.90 20.35 17.53
CA SER A 44 -7.69 20.85 16.39
C SER A 44 -8.75 19.81 16.02
N PHE A 45 -9.98 20.02 16.48
CA PHE A 45 -11.17 19.24 16.09
C PHE A 45 -11.39 19.20 14.56
N VAL A 46 -10.77 20.13 13.83
CA VAL A 46 -10.91 20.23 12.37
C VAL A 46 -9.70 19.59 11.69
N PRO A 47 -9.90 18.58 10.82
CA PRO A 47 -8.82 18.01 10.03
C PRO A 47 -8.16 19.06 9.13
N SER A 48 -6.85 18.93 8.91
CA SER A 48 -6.12 19.87 8.05
C SER A 48 -6.68 19.86 6.62
N VAL A 49 -6.37 20.90 5.84
CA VAL A 49 -6.75 20.95 4.42
C VAL A 49 -6.16 19.76 3.66
N MET A 50 -4.94 19.36 4.00
CA MET A 50 -4.29 18.21 3.40
C MET A 50 -4.99 16.90 3.76
N ASP A 51 -5.44 16.73 5.01
CA ASP A 51 -6.16 15.53 5.43
C ASP A 51 -7.52 15.41 4.74
N ARG A 52 -8.25 16.52 4.58
CA ARG A 52 -9.51 16.53 3.83
C ARG A 52 -9.30 16.22 2.35
N TYR A 53 -8.23 16.75 1.75
CA TYR A 53 -7.85 16.41 0.38
C TYR A 53 -7.56 14.90 0.24
N ARG A 54 -6.82 14.33 1.19
CA ARG A 54 -6.52 12.88 1.23
C ARG A 54 -7.74 12.01 1.41
N GLN A 55 -8.72 12.43 2.20
CA GLN A 55 -9.99 11.71 2.36
C GLN A 55 -10.74 11.52 1.04
N LEU A 56 -10.49 12.38 0.05
CA LEU A 56 -11.06 12.27 -1.29
C LEU A 56 -10.11 11.53 -2.25
N LEU A 57 -8.81 11.87 -2.22
CA LEU A 57 -7.83 11.31 -3.14
C LEU A 57 -7.54 9.82 -2.87
N LEU A 58 -7.33 9.42 -1.60
CA LEU A 58 -6.89 8.06 -1.28
C LEU A 58 -7.90 6.99 -1.69
N PRO A 59 -9.21 7.12 -1.40
CA PRO A 59 -10.20 6.14 -1.88
C PRO A 59 -10.24 6.06 -3.41
N ALA A 60 -10.15 7.20 -4.11
CA ALA A 60 -10.13 7.23 -5.57
C ALA A 60 -8.92 6.46 -6.15
N LEU A 61 -7.72 6.70 -5.61
CA LEU A 61 -6.51 5.98 -6.02
C LEU A 61 -6.57 4.48 -5.66
N GLN A 62 -7.15 4.14 -4.51
CA GLN A 62 -7.34 2.74 -4.11
C GLN A 62 -8.28 2.01 -5.07
N VAL A 63 -9.37 2.64 -5.50
CA VAL A 63 -10.31 2.10 -6.48
C VAL A 63 -9.62 1.86 -7.83
N ILE A 64 -8.85 2.84 -8.33
CA ILE A 64 -8.06 2.64 -9.56
C ILE A 64 -7.08 1.47 -9.39
N SER A 65 -6.37 1.41 -8.26
CA SER A 65 -5.41 0.35 -7.98
C SER A 65 -6.06 -1.04 -7.90
N THR A 66 -7.24 -1.16 -7.31
CA THR A 66 -7.95 -2.44 -7.19
C THR A 66 -8.55 -2.89 -8.52
N ILE A 67 -9.05 -1.95 -9.33
CA ILE A 67 -9.49 -2.22 -10.70
C ILE A 67 -8.33 -2.77 -11.54
N LEU A 68 -7.17 -2.10 -11.55
CA LEU A 68 -5.99 -2.56 -12.27
C LEU A 68 -5.50 -3.92 -11.77
N ALA A 69 -5.52 -4.14 -10.46
CA ALA A 69 -5.13 -5.43 -9.88
C ALA A 69 -6.10 -6.56 -10.25
N SER A 70 -7.40 -6.26 -10.38
CA SER A 70 -8.44 -7.25 -10.72
C SER A 70 -8.46 -7.60 -12.21
N LEU A 71 -8.17 -6.64 -13.09
CA LEU A 71 -8.13 -6.83 -14.54
C LEU A 71 -6.75 -7.32 -15.04
N GLY A 72 -5.70 -7.06 -14.28
CA GLY A 72 -4.33 -7.38 -14.64
C GLY A 72 -3.72 -6.41 -15.66
N PRO A 73 -2.39 -6.45 -15.85
CA PRO A 73 -1.64 -5.50 -16.67
C PRO A 73 -1.87 -5.65 -18.18
N GLN A 74 -2.59 -6.69 -18.61
CA GLN A 74 -2.88 -6.96 -20.03
C GLN A 74 -4.15 -6.25 -20.52
N HIS A 75 -4.95 -5.66 -19.62
CA HIS A 75 -6.19 -5.00 -19.99
C HIS A 75 -5.92 -3.60 -20.55
N ARG A 76 -5.72 -3.54 -21.88
CA ARG A 76 -5.31 -2.32 -22.60
C ARG A 76 -6.27 -1.15 -22.40
N GLU A 77 -7.58 -1.37 -22.48
CA GLU A 77 -8.57 -0.29 -22.35
C GLU A 77 -8.52 0.37 -20.96
N ALA A 78 -8.46 -0.44 -19.90
CA ALA A 78 -8.34 0.08 -18.53
C ALA A 78 -7.02 0.85 -18.34
N SER A 79 -5.93 0.34 -18.91
CA SER A 79 -4.62 1.01 -18.87
C SER A 79 -4.66 2.36 -19.60
N MET A 80 -5.33 2.44 -20.75
CA MET A 80 -5.51 3.70 -21.50
C MET A 80 -6.41 4.71 -20.75
N LYS A 81 -7.45 4.24 -20.05
CA LYS A 81 -8.29 5.11 -19.21
C LYS A 81 -7.51 5.68 -18.03
N VAL A 82 -6.72 4.83 -17.36
CA VAL A 82 -5.83 5.25 -16.28
C VAL A 82 -4.76 6.20 -16.78
N LEU A 83 -4.21 5.98 -17.98
CA LEU A 83 -3.30 6.92 -18.63
C LEU A 83 -3.93 8.31 -18.77
N GLY A 84 -5.20 8.39 -19.19
CA GLY A 84 -5.96 9.63 -19.26
C GLY A 84 -5.99 10.38 -17.93
N VAL A 85 -6.33 9.69 -16.83
CA VAL A 85 -6.35 10.24 -15.46
C VAL A 85 -4.95 10.72 -15.03
N VAL A 86 -3.92 9.92 -15.29
CA VAL A 86 -2.53 10.24 -14.90
C VAL A 86 -2.04 11.48 -15.64
N VAL A 87 -2.40 11.64 -16.91
CA VAL A 87 -2.00 12.78 -17.73
C VAL A 87 -2.81 14.02 -17.39
N SER A 88 -4.12 13.90 -17.15
CA SER A 88 -4.96 15.05 -16.73
C SER A 88 -4.49 15.64 -15.40
N HIS A 89 -3.96 14.81 -14.50
CA HIS A 89 -3.45 15.22 -13.19
C HIS A 89 -1.93 15.07 -13.06
N ALA A 90 -1.19 15.23 -14.16
CA ALA A 90 0.24 14.94 -14.22
C ALA A 90 1.07 15.68 -13.16
N ASP A 91 0.67 16.89 -12.77
CA ASP A 91 1.39 17.68 -11.77
C ASP A 91 1.22 17.15 -10.36
N VAL A 92 0.04 16.59 -10.02
CA VAL A 92 -0.20 15.91 -8.74
C VAL A 92 0.63 14.64 -8.66
N PHE A 93 0.59 13.81 -9.71
CA PHE A 93 1.40 12.60 -9.81
C PHE A 93 2.90 12.93 -9.72
N THR A 94 3.35 13.94 -10.45
CA THR A 94 4.74 14.42 -10.39
C THR A 94 5.09 14.89 -8.98
N SER A 95 4.24 15.69 -8.33
CA SER A 95 4.48 16.22 -7.00
C SER A 95 4.66 15.11 -5.96
N ILE A 96 3.82 14.06 -6.01
CA ILE A 96 3.91 12.92 -5.10
C ILE A 96 5.19 12.11 -5.39
N LEU A 97 5.47 11.81 -6.66
CA LEU A 97 6.65 11.03 -7.08
C LEU A 97 7.99 11.73 -6.79
N GLN A 98 8.01 13.06 -6.69
CA GLN A 98 9.21 13.79 -6.28
C GLN A 98 9.58 13.53 -4.82
N ASP A 99 8.61 13.16 -3.98
CA ASP A 99 8.79 12.72 -2.60
C ASP A 99 9.78 13.61 -1.80
N ARG A 100 9.50 14.91 -1.84
CA ARG A 100 10.32 15.97 -1.22
C ARG A 100 10.07 16.14 0.27
N THR A 101 9.30 15.25 0.88
CA THR A 101 8.94 15.35 2.30
C THR A 101 10.20 15.14 3.16
N PRO A 102 10.54 16.10 4.05
CA PRO A 102 11.71 15.96 4.93
C PRO A 102 11.48 14.92 6.03
N VAL A 103 10.22 14.67 6.35
CA VAL A 103 9.75 13.72 7.36
C VAL A 103 8.57 12.96 6.75
N HIS A 104 8.66 11.64 6.73
CA HIS A 104 7.59 10.81 6.18
C HIS A 104 6.45 10.66 7.19
N THR A 105 5.22 10.74 6.70
CA THR A 105 3.99 10.39 7.43
C THR A 105 3.37 9.11 6.84
N PRO A 106 2.56 8.35 7.58
CA PRO A 106 1.87 7.17 7.04
C PRO A 106 1.07 7.51 5.77
N SER A 107 0.33 8.62 5.79
CA SER A 107 -0.47 9.08 4.65
C SER A 107 0.38 9.43 3.42
N SER A 108 1.54 10.10 3.61
CA SER A 108 2.44 10.43 2.49
C SER A 108 3.04 9.19 1.83
N LEU A 109 3.40 8.17 2.63
CA LEU A 109 3.90 6.90 2.12
C LEU A 109 2.81 6.10 1.43
N GLN A 110 1.57 6.17 1.93
CA GLN A 110 0.41 5.52 1.31
C GLN A 110 0.09 6.12 -0.06
N GLU A 111 0.12 7.45 -0.19
CA GLU A 111 -0.02 8.14 -1.48
C GLU A 111 1.04 7.66 -2.47
N LEU A 112 2.30 7.67 -2.05
CA LEU A 112 3.41 7.25 -2.89
C LEU A 112 3.30 5.77 -3.29
N ALA A 113 2.89 4.90 -2.37
CA ALA A 113 2.68 3.48 -2.64
C ALA A 113 1.55 3.24 -3.65
N LEU A 114 0.45 4.00 -3.57
CA LEU A 114 -0.65 3.90 -4.52
C LEU A 114 -0.26 4.44 -5.90
N ILE A 115 0.33 5.63 -5.97
CA ILE A 115 0.74 6.26 -7.23
C ILE A 115 1.76 5.39 -7.97
N THR A 116 2.80 4.93 -7.28
CA THR A 116 3.80 4.03 -7.88
C THR A 116 3.17 2.71 -8.36
N GLY A 117 2.18 2.20 -7.62
CA GLY A 117 1.45 0.96 -7.97
C GLY A 117 0.56 1.12 -9.20
N ILE A 118 -0.16 2.23 -9.30
CA ILE A 118 -0.98 2.56 -10.47
C ILE A 118 -0.11 2.66 -11.72
N ILE A 119 1.00 3.39 -11.66
CA ILE A 119 1.94 3.54 -12.78
C ILE A 119 2.55 2.21 -13.20
N CYS A 120 2.96 1.39 -12.22
CA CYS A 120 3.52 0.07 -12.45
C CYS A 120 2.51 -0.88 -13.11
N ASN A 121 1.30 -1.00 -12.56
CA ASN A 121 0.29 -1.95 -13.00
C ASN A 121 -0.35 -1.56 -14.34
N ALA A 122 -0.53 -0.27 -14.61
CA ALA A 122 -1.02 0.20 -15.92
C ALA A 122 0.06 0.19 -17.01
N ALA A 123 1.31 -0.22 -16.68
CA ALA A 123 2.43 -0.32 -17.61
C ALA A 123 2.69 0.96 -18.42
N LEU A 124 2.49 2.13 -17.81
CA LEU A 124 2.54 3.44 -18.46
C LEU A 124 3.98 3.78 -18.88
N THR A 125 4.30 3.60 -20.16
CA THR A 125 5.63 3.88 -20.73
C THR A 125 5.49 4.77 -21.95
N GLU A 126 6.55 5.47 -22.37
CA GLU A 126 6.50 6.20 -23.66
C GLU A 126 6.07 5.28 -24.81
N THR A 127 6.49 4.00 -24.76
CA THR A 127 6.15 2.98 -25.76
C THR A 127 4.68 2.56 -25.73
N SER A 128 3.95 2.72 -24.62
CA SER A 128 2.53 2.30 -24.53
C SER A 128 1.59 3.16 -25.38
N VAL A 129 2.06 4.33 -25.84
CA VAL A 129 1.31 5.28 -26.68
C VAL A 129 1.54 5.04 -28.18
N LEU A 130 2.57 4.26 -28.56
CA LEU A 130 3.02 4.13 -29.95
C LEU A 130 2.23 3.08 -30.78
N ASP A 131 0.97 2.82 -30.46
CA ASP A 131 0.12 2.05 -31.40
C ASP A 131 -0.27 2.96 -32.58
N GLU A 132 -0.30 2.37 -33.78
CA GLU A 132 -0.53 3.03 -35.08
C GLU A 132 -1.85 3.83 -35.18
N ASP A 133 -2.77 3.66 -34.23
CA ASP A 133 -4.11 4.27 -34.22
C ASP A 133 -4.19 5.63 -33.48
N THR A 134 -3.09 6.12 -32.89
CA THR A 134 -3.11 7.34 -32.06
C THR A 134 -2.83 8.58 -32.90
N ILE A 135 -3.69 9.61 -32.80
CA ILE A 135 -3.53 10.87 -33.54
C ILE A 135 -2.24 11.57 -33.09
N LEU A 136 -1.43 12.05 -34.04
CA LEU A 136 -0.12 12.69 -33.82
C LEU A 136 -0.16 13.82 -32.76
N GLU A 137 -1.25 14.58 -32.68
CA GLU A 137 -1.41 15.65 -31.68
C GLU A 137 -1.54 15.14 -30.24
N ASP A 138 -2.17 13.99 -30.04
CA ASP A 138 -2.33 13.37 -28.72
C ASP A 138 -1.02 12.70 -28.27
N GLU A 139 -0.28 12.10 -29.21
CA GLU A 139 1.05 11.55 -28.95
C GLU A 139 2.00 12.61 -28.37
N ILE A 140 2.02 13.82 -28.95
CA ILE A 140 2.87 14.93 -28.50
C ILE A 140 2.48 15.40 -27.08
N LYS A 141 1.17 15.49 -26.78
CA LYS A 141 0.66 15.91 -25.46
C LYS A 141 0.97 14.89 -24.36
N LEU A 142 0.91 13.60 -24.68
CA LEU A 142 1.11 12.49 -23.74
C LEU A 142 2.60 12.26 -23.42
N ARG A 143 3.49 12.49 -24.40
CA ARG A 143 4.92 12.15 -24.29
C ARG A 143 5.65 12.90 -23.20
N GLY A 144 5.44 14.22 -23.08
CA GLY A 144 6.12 15.06 -22.09
C GLY A 144 5.83 14.65 -20.63
N PRO A 145 4.55 14.55 -20.22
CA PRO A 145 4.16 14.05 -18.90
C PRO A 145 4.69 12.65 -18.59
N LEU A 146 4.60 11.71 -19.53
CA LEU A 146 5.08 10.34 -19.35
C LEU A 146 6.60 10.27 -19.17
N ALA A 147 7.36 11.00 -19.98
CA ALA A 147 8.82 11.08 -19.84
C ALA A 147 9.22 11.63 -18.45
N ARG A 148 8.44 12.58 -17.92
CA ARG A 148 8.66 13.14 -16.57
C ARG A 148 8.32 12.12 -15.48
N ILE A 149 7.18 11.44 -15.58
CA ILE A 149 6.78 10.38 -14.63
C ILE A 149 7.81 9.26 -14.61
N GLN A 150 8.25 8.79 -15.78
CA GLN A 150 9.26 7.75 -15.90
C GLN A 150 10.55 8.14 -15.18
N ARG A 151 11.07 9.36 -15.40
CA ARG A 151 12.27 9.85 -14.73
C ARG A 151 12.10 9.88 -13.20
N LEU A 152 10.93 10.28 -12.71
CA LEU A 152 10.67 10.32 -11.26
C LEU A 152 10.54 8.92 -10.67
N MET A 153 9.86 7.99 -11.34
CA MET A 153 9.82 6.57 -10.94
C MET A 153 11.24 5.98 -10.80
N LEU A 154 12.12 6.28 -11.76
CA LEU A 154 13.53 5.85 -11.70
C LEU A 154 14.33 6.58 -10.60
N ALA A 155 13.99 7.84 -10.29
CA ALA A 155 14.65 8.59 -9.21
C ALA A 155 14.34 8.03 -7.81
N LEU A 156 13.26 7.25 -7.66
CA LEU A 156 12.89 6.58 -6.40
C LEU A 156 13.78 5.36 -6.09
N LEU A 157 14.43 4.74 -7.09
CA LEU A 157 15.29 3.55 -6.93
C LEU A 157 16.31 3.68 -5.78
N PRO A 158 17.18 4.70 -5.74
CA PRO A 158 18.17 4.80 -4.66
C PRO A 158 17.55 5.05 -3.28
N LYS A 159 16.36 5.67 -3.21
CA LYS A 159 15.69 6.00 -1.94
C LYS A 159 14.94 4.80 -1.36
N TYR A 160 14.31 3.99 -2.21
CA TYR A 160 13.38 2.95 -1.79
C TYR A 160 13.85 1.53 -2.08
N CYS A 161 14.76 1.29 -3.03
CA CYS A 161 15.26 -0.06 -3.31
C CYS A 161 16.52 -0.42 -2.51
N SER A 162 17.02 0.51 -1.67
CA SER A 162 18.00 0.24 -0.63
C SER A 162 17.32 0.30 0.74
N SER A 163 17.47 -0.75 1.54
CA SER A 163 16.90 -0.81 2.89
C SER A 163 17.70 -0.01 3.92
N GLU A 164 18.83 0.60 3.54
CA GLU A 164 19.75 1.29 4.46
C GLU A 164 19.07 2.38 5.31
N ASN A 165 18.00 3.00 4.79
CA ASN A 165 17.27 4.07 5.48
C ASN A 165 15.89 3.67 6.02
N TRP A 166 15.41 2.45 5.74
CA TRP A 166 14.06 2.03 6.10
C TRP A 166 13.84 1.99 7.61
N ASP A 167 14.81 1.46 8.37
CA ASP A 167 14.73 1.40 9.83
C ASP A 167 14.59 2.78 10.47
N LYS A 168 15.26 3.80 9.89
CA LYS A 168 15.14 5.18 10.37
C LYS A 168 13.73 5.71 10.11
N VAL A 169 13.22 5.51 8.91
CA VAL A 169 11.85 5.94 8.53
C VAL A 169 10.81 5.27 9.43
N ILE A 170 10.88 3.94 9.59
CA ILE A 170 9.95 3.16 10.42
C ILE A 170 9.97 3.66 11.88
N LYS A 171 11.16 3.86 12.46
CA LYS A 171 11.30 4.36 13.84
C LYS A 171 10.75 5.78 13.99
N THR A 172 11.05 6.68 13.06
CA THR A 172 10.57 8.06 13.08
C THR A 172 9.05 8.12 12.99
N VAL A 173 8.45 7.39 12.05
CA VAL A 173 6.99 7.35 11.86
C VAL A 173 6.30 6.73 13.08
N ALA A 174 6.83 5.64 13.61
CA ALA A 174 6.27 4.99 14.80
C ALA A 174 6.33 5.89 16.04
N ALA A 175 7.45 6.59 16.25
CA ALA A 175 7.61 7.51 17.37
C ALA A 175 6.64 8.71 17.31
N GLN A 176 6.36 9.22 16.10
CA GLN A 176 5.43 10.33 15.89
C GLN A 176 3.97 9.96 16.17
N ASN A 177 3.57 8.73 15.86
CA ASN A 177 2.17 8.28 15.99
C ASN A 177 1.88 7.58 17.32
N SER A 178 2.91 7.28 18.12
CA SER A 178 2.77 6.60 19.42
C SER A 178 3.89 7.01 20.39
N PRO A 179 3.90 8.27 20.88
CA PRO A 179 4.96 8.78 21.75
C PRO A 179 5.04 8.08 23.12
N HIS A 180 4.01 7.32 23.52
CA HIS A 180 3.92 6.66 24.83
C HIS A 180 4.20 5.14 24.81
N GLN A 181 4.58 4.55 23.67
CA GLN A 181 5.01 3.15 23.64
C GLN A 181 6.45 3.01 24.17
N GLY A 182 6.62 2.29 25.28
CA GLY A 182 7.93 1.99 25.86
C GLY A 182 8.79 1.06 24.96
N PRO A 183 10.11 0.94 25.22
CA PRO A 183 11.09 0.25 24.35
C PRO A 183 10.91 -1.28 24.16
N GLY A 184 9.75 -1.86 24.48
CA GLY A 184 9.54 -3.31 24.59
C GLY A 184 8.43 -3.90 23.70
N SER A 185 7.55 -3.11 23.06
CA SER A 185 6.55 -3.69 22.15
C SER A 185 7.17 -3.92 20.77
N LYS A 186 7.67 -5.14 20.52
CA LYS A 186 8.25 -5.56 19.23
C LYS A 186 7.28 -5.39 18.04
N LEU A 187 5.97 -5.23 18.28
CA LEU A 187 4.93 -4.98 17.27
C LEU A 187 4.26 -3.61 17.50
N SER A 188 4.81 -2.56 16.91
CA SER A 188 4.03 -1.34 16.66
C SER A 188 3.24 -1.54 15.37
N PRO A 189 1.89 -1.47 15.37
CA PRO A 189 1.08 -1.64 14.17
C PRO A 189 1.44 -0.60 13.09
N VAL A 190 1.73 0.63 13.52
CA VAL A 190 2.18 1.72 12.63
C VAL A 190 3.54 1.40 12.00
N ALA A 191 4.47 0.82 12.77
CA ALA A 191 5.77 0.41 12.23
C ALA A 191 5.62 -0.68 11.16
N MET A 192 4.73 -1.65 11.38
CA MET A 192 4.44 -2.73 10.44
C MET A 192 3.78 -2.21 9.16
N GLU A 193 2.77 -1.35 9.29
CA GLU A 193 2.12 -0.70 8.15
C GLU A 193 3.10 0.15 7.34
N THR A 194 3.98 0.89 8.03
CA THR A 194 5.05 1.68 7.39
C THR A 194 6.00 0.77 6.61
N ALA A 195 6.42 -0.36 7.19
CA ALA A 195 7.28 -1.33 6.53
C ALA A 195 6.60 -1.94 5.29
N GLU A 196 5.29 -2.21 5.35
CA GLU A 196 4.51 -2.69 4.21
C GLU A 196 4.50 -1.64 3.08
N MET A 197 4.25 -0.37 3.39
CA MET A 197 4.23 0.71 2.39
C MET A 197 5.60 0.86 1.70
N LEU A 198 6.70 0.81 2.46
CA LEU A 198 8.05 0.85 1.91
C LEU A 198 8.33 -0.32 0.96
N HIS A 199 7.91 -1.54 1.34
CA HIS A 199 8.01 -2.71 0.47
C HIS A 199 7.16 -2.55 -0.79
N ARG A 200 5.93 -2.05 -0.68
CA ARG A 200 5.05 -1.82 -1.84
C ARG A 200 5.67 -0.85 -2.82
N ILE A 201 6.19 0.28 -2.34
CA ILE A 201 6.90 1.27 -3.18
C ILE A 201 8.08 0.60 -3.91
N CYS A 202 8.91 -0.16 -3.18
CA CYS A 202 10.05 -0.87 -3.76
C CYS A 202 9.63 -1.85 -4.87
N CYS A 203 8.64 -2.71 -4.59
CA CYS A 203 8.10 -3.67 -5.55
C CYS A 203 7.55 -2.98 -6.80
N ASN A 204 6.80 -1.89 -6.63
CA ASN A 204 6.23 -1.13 -7.74
C ASN A 204 7.32 -0.49 -8.60
N VAL A 205 8.35 0.10 -7.98
CA VAL A 205 9.48 0.71 -8.71
C VAL A 205 10.27 -0.36 -9.48
N ILE A 206 10.57 -1.50 -8.86
CA ILE A 206 11.27 -2.62 -9.53
C ILE A 206 10.41 -3.20 -10.67
N GLY A 207 9.11 -3.40 -10.42
CA GLY A 207 8.15 -3.87 -11.41
C GLY A 207 8.08 -2.94 -12.63
N TYR A 208 8.03 -1.64 -12.39
CA TYR A 208 8.06 -0.63 -13.44
C TYR A 208 9.36 -0.66 -14.26
N CYS A 209 10.51 -0.79 -13.59
CA CYS A 209 11.81 -0.94 -14.26
C CYS A 209 11.84 -2.16 -15.16
N ARG A 210 11.29 -3.30 -14.69
CA ARG A 210 11.16 -4.51 -15.50
C ARG A 210 10.33 -4.27 -16.76
N THR A 211 9.21 -3.54 -16.64
CA THR A 211 8.35 -3.19 -17.78
C THR A 211 9.09 -2.36 -18.82
N ILE A 212 9.84 -1.34 -18.41
CA ILE A 212 10.67 -0.52 -19.32
C ILE A 212 11.72 -1.37 -20.04
N VAL A 213 12.45 -2.21 -19.31
CA VAL A 213 13.51 -3.05 -19.90
C VAL A 213 12.91 -4.04 -20.90
N SER A 214 11.78 -4.66 -20.54
CA SER A 214 11.10 -5.63 -21.40
C SER A 214 10.52 -4.98 -22.67
N SER A 215 10.03 -3.74 -22.58
CA SER A 215 9.51 -3.00 -23.75
C SER A 215 10.61 -2.40 -24.63
N SER A 216 11.81 -2.18 -24.10
CA SER A 216 12.96 -1.62 -24.82
C SER A 216 13.72 -2.64 -25.68
N GLY A 217 13.48 -3.94 -25.48
CA GLY A 217 14.27 -5.06 -26.03
C GLY A 217 14.25 -5.26 -27.55
N TYR A 218 13.51 -4.46 -28.34
CA TYR A 218 13.43 -4.63 -29.80
C TYR A 218 13.58 -3.34 -30.63
N ARG A 219 13.61 -2.14 -30.01
CA ARG A 219 13.61 -0.85 -30.74
C ARG A 219 14.77 0.09 -30.34
N ALA A 220 15.84 -0.47 -29.77
CA ALA A 220 17.00 0.29 -29.29
C ALA A 220 17.79 1.06 -30.37
N ALA A 221 17.50 0.87 -31.66
CA ALA A 221 18.15 1.61 -32.73
C ALA A 221 17.58 3.03 -32.96
N ALA A 222 16.38 3.37 -32.46
CA ALA A 222 15.68 4.59 -32.89
C ALA A 222 15.37 5.64 -31.78
N ALA A 223 15.54 5.34 -30.49
CA ALA A 223 15.15 6.27 -29.41
C ALA A 223 16.38 6.84 -28.67
N HIS A 224 16.99 7.90 -29.20
CA HIS A 224 18.13 8.61 -28.59
C HIS A 224 17.76 9.51 -27.38
N THR A 225 16.68 9.21 -26.63
CA THR A 225 16.21 10.08 -25.52
C THR A 225 16.37 9.50 -24.13
N HIS A 226 16.80 8.24 -23.99
CA HIS A 226 16.99 7.63 -22.67
C HIS A 226 18.47 7.63 -22.28
N ARG A 227 18.85 8.50 -21.34
CA ARG A 227 20.14 8.37 -20.67
C ARG A 227 20.04 7.14 -19.76
N PRO A 228 20.85 6.08 -19.99
CA PRO A 228 20.79 4.90 -19.13
C PRO A 228 21.03 5.31 -17.67
N PRO A 229 20.39 4.64 -16.70
CA PRO A 229 20.67 4.88 -15.29
C PRO A 229 22.17 4.75 -15.05
N SER A 230 22.73 5.61 -14.20
CA SER A 230 24.17 5.56 -13.93
C SER A 230 24.54 4.20 -13.33
N LEU A 231 25.75 3.72 -13.60
CA LEU A 231 26.27 2.48 -13.02
C LEU A 231 26.12 2.46 -11.49
N GLY A 232 26.22 3.62 -10.85
CA GLY A 232 25.98 3.77 -9.41
C GLY A 232 24.56 3.36 -9.00
N VAL A 233 23.51 3.78 -9.74
CA VAL A 233 22.13 3.36 -9.45
C VAL A 233 21.97 1.85 -9.62
N LEU A 234 22.54 1.29 -10.68
CA LEU A 234 22.50 -0.16 -10.93
C LEU A 234 23.19 -0.95 -9.82
N VAL A 235 24.39 -0.53 -9.41
CA VAL A 235 25.15 -1.16 -8.33
C VAL A 235 24.40 -1.06 -7.00
N THR A 236 23.82 0.09 -6.67
CA THR A 236 23.03 0.29 -5.45
C THR A 236 21.80 -0.62 -5.42
N VAL A 237 21.10 -0.76 -6.55
CA VAL A 237 19.92 -1.65 -6.64
C VAL A 237 20.34 -3.12 -6.51
N ILE A 238 21.40 -3.55 -7.20
CA ILE A 238 21.92 -4.93 -7.09
C ILE A 238 22.34 -5.24 -5.65
N LYS A 239 23.07 -4.31 -5.00
CA LYS A 239 23.45 -4.43 -3.59
C LYS A 239 22.21 -4.53 -2.69
N GLY A 240 21.23 -3.64 -2.87
CA GLY A 240 19.98 -3.65 -2.10
C GLY A 240 19.20 -4.95 -2.25
N CYS A 241 19.09 -5.47 -3.49
CA CYS A 241 18.49 -6.77 -3.77
C CYS A 241 19.25 -7.92 -3.08
N ALA A 242 20.57 -7.91 -3.12
CA ALA A 242 21.40 -8.92 -2.46
C ALA A 242 21.22 -8.89 -0.93
N ASP A 243 21.22 -7.70 -0.33
CA ASP A 243 21.01 -7.50 1.11
C ASP A 243 19.61 -7.96 1.55
N GLN A 244 18.58 -7.63 0.76
CA GLN A 244 17.20 -8.05 1.03
C GLN A 244 17.04 -9.56 0.89
N MET A 245 17.66 -10.16 -0.12
CA MET A 245 17.66 -11.62 -0.30
C MET A 245 18.39 -12.33 0.84
N GLY A 246 19.52 -11.79 1.30
CA GLY A 246 20.25 -12.29 2.48
C GLY A 246 19.36 -12.31 3.72
N ARG A 247 18.71 -11.19 4.04
CA ARG A 247 17.76 -11.10 5.16
C ARG A 247 16.59 -12.08 5.02
N ALA A 248 16.01 -12.19 3.83
CA ALA A 248 14.91 -13.12 3.58
C ALA A 248 15.32 -14.58 3.78
N VAL A 249 16.53 -14.95 3.34
CA VAL A 249 17.10 -16.29 3.57
C VAL A 249 17.32 -16.55 5.07
N ASP A 250 17.82 -15.58 5.82
CA ASP A 250 18.03 -15.73 7.27
C ASP A 250 16.71 -15.87 8.03
N VAL A 251 15.70 -15.06 7.68
CA VAL A 251 14.34 -15.20 8.22
C VAL A 251 13.74 -16.56 7.87
N TYR A 252 13.90 -17.01 6.62
CA TYR A 252 13.42 -18.33 6.20
C TYR A 252 14.11 -19.45 6.98
N LYS A 253 15.43 -19.41 7.15
CA LYS A 253 16.17 -20.39 7.96
C LYS A 253 15.67 -20.41 9.40
N GLN A 254 15.53 -19.24 10.03
CA GLN A 254 15.01 -19.14 11.39
C GLN A 254 13.58 -19.68 11.50
N THR A 255 12.72 -19.34 10.55
CA THR A 255 11.31 -19.79 10.54
C THR A 255 11.21 -21.29 10.28
N SER A 256 12.05 -21.83 9.39
CA SER A 256 12.14 -23.26 9.10
C SER A 256 12.64 -24.06 10.31
N LEU A 257 13.64 -23.56 11.03
CA LEU A 257 14.11 -24.14 12.29
C LEU A 257 13.02 -24.12 13.36
N LYS A 258 12.32 -22.98 13.52
CA LYS A 258 11.17 -22.86 14.43
C LYS A 258 10.02 -23.81 14.07
N GLN A 259 9.77 -24.00 12.77
CA GLN A 259 8.75 -24.93 12.27
C GLN A 259 9.12 -26.39 12.55
N GLN A 260 10.40 -26.75 12.41
CA GLN A 260 10.90 -28.10 12.76
C GLN A 260 10.87 -28.34 14.27
N ASN A 261 11.04 -27.28 15.07
CA ASN A 261 11.08 -27.34 16.54
C ASN A 261 9.77 -26.94 17.22
N MET A 262 8.60 -26.98 16.53
CA MET A 262 7.31 -26.65 17.16
C MET A 262 6.98 -27.50 18.40
N ALA A 263 7.56 -28.69 18.52
CA ALA A 263 7.42 -29.57 19.68
C ALA A 263 8.26 -29.13 20.91
N GLU A 264 9.21 -28.21 20.71
CA GLU A 264 10.17 -27.72 21.71
C GLU A 264 10.09 -26.20 21.90
N LEU A 265 8.90 -25.60 21.69
CA LEU A 265 8.69 -24.20 22.03
C LEU A 265 9.03 -23.98 23.51
N THR A 266 9.97 -23.07 23.76
CA THR A 266 10.34 -22.74 25.14
C THR A 266 9.15 -22.11 25.86
N GLY A 267 9.08 -22.29 27.18
CA GLY A 267 7.99 -21.70 27.98
C GLY A 267 7.92 -20.16 27.90
N GLU A 268 8.99 -19.51 27.44
CA GLU A 268 9.07 -18.07 27.22
C GLU A 268 8.49 -17.68 25.85
N GLU A 269 8.82 -18.41 24.77
CA GLU A 269 8.21 -18.21 23.44
C GLU A 269 6.70 -18.51 23.44
N LEU A 270 6.26 -19.51 24.22
CA LEU A 270 4.83 -19.78 24.40
C LEU A 270 4.13 -18.63 25.15
N ARG A 271 4.84 -17.94 26.06
CA ARG A 271 4.32 -16.79 26.80
C ARG A 271 4.27 -15.53 25.94
N GLU A 272 5.30 -15.29 25.13
CA GLU A 272 5.31 -14.22 24.11
C GLU A 272 4.16 -14.44 23.11
N LEU A 273 4.03 -15.63 22.53
CA LEU A 273 2.95 -15.97 21.60
C LEU A 273 1.56 -15.82 22.24
N LYS A 274 1.42 -16.20 23.51
CA LYS A 274 0.17 -16.02 24.28
C LYS A 274 -0.18 -14.54 24.43
N GLN A 275 0.81 -13.70 24.74
CA GLN A 275 0.62 -12.26 24.87
C GLN A 275 0.29 -11.62 23.53
N GLU A 276 0.98 -12.02 22.46
CA GLU A 276 0.74 -11.55 21.08
C GLU A 276 -0.64 -11.96 20.54
N ALA A 277 -1.06 -13.21 20.80
CA ALA A 277 -2.39 -13.69 20.42
C ALA A 277 -3.51 -12.87 21.09
N SER A 278 -3.29 -12.44 22.34
CA SER A 278 -4.25 -11.63 23.08
C SER A 278 -4.37 -10.19 22.54
N SER A 279 -3.30 -9.61 22.00
CA SER A 279 -3.33 -8.28 21.41
C SER A 279 -3.94 -8.27 20.00
N CYS A 280 -3.79 -9.36 19.24
CA CYS A 280 -4.22 -9.42 17.85
C CYS A 280 -5.64 -10.01 17.70
N VAL A 281 -6.00 -11.00 18.52
CA VAL A 281 -7.30 -11.67 18.47
C VAL A 281 -8.24 -11.04 19.50
N THR A 282 -8.70 -9.83 19.18
CA THR A 282 -9.61 -9.07 20.04
C THR A 282 -11.06 -9.52 19.89
N ASP A 283 -11.87 -9.28 20.92
CA ASP A 283 -13.31 -9.53 20.87
C ASP A 283 -14.00 -8.74 19.75
N VAL A 284 -13.46 -7.57 19.39
CA VAL A 284 -13.93 -6.75 18.27
C VAL A 284 -13.72 -7.45 16.93
N LEU A 285 -12.55 -8.05 16.71
CA LEU A 285 -12.27 -8.83 15.50
C LEU A 285 -13.17 -10.06 15.42
N LEU A 286 -13.32 -10.78 16.54
CA LEU A 286 -14.18 -11.96 16.62
C LEU A 286 -15.65 -11.60 16.35
N LYS A 287 -16.12 -10.47 16.87
CA LYS A 287 -17.47 -9.96 16.61
C LYS A 287 -17.65 -9.57 15.15
N LYS A 288 -16.70 -8.83 14.56
CA LYS A 288 -16.73 -8.46 13.14
C LYS A 288 -16.74 -9.68 12.22
N LEU A 289 -16.02 -10.75 12.56
CA LEU A 289 -16.04 -12.01 11.80
C LEU A 289 -17.42 -12.68 11.82
N VAL A 290 -18.08 -12.68 12.99
CA VAL A 290 -19.45 -13.20 13.13
C VAL A 290 -20.45 -12.31 12.38
N ASP A 291 -20.32 -10.99 12.47
CA ASP A 291 -21.22 -10.03 11.81
C ASP A 291 -21.07 -10.09 10.28
N LEU A 292 -19.84 -10.20 9.77
CA LEU A 292 -19.56 -10.34 8.33
C LEU A 292 -20.21 -11.60 7.77
N GLU A 293 -20.17 -12.70 8.52
CA GLU A 293 -20.84 -13.93 8.15
C GLU A 293 -22.37 -13.81 8.20
N GLN A 294 -22.94 -13.13 9.20
CA GLN A 294 -24.39 -12.91 9.25
C GLN A 294 -24.90 -12.08 8.06
N ASN A 295 -24.09 -11.13 7.61
CA ASN A 295 -24.43 -10.24 6.51
C ASN A 295 -24.15 -10.81 5.11
N HIS A 296 -23.21 -11.75 4.99
CA HIS A 296 -22.73 -12.24 3.68
C HIS A 296 -22.74 -13.77 3.52
N GLY A 297 -23.10 -14.52 4.56
CA GLY A 297 -23.16 -15.98 4.53
C GLY A 297 -24.32 -16.51 3.68
N LYS A 298 -24.00 -17.16 2.56
CA LYS A 298 -24.99 -17.90 1.77
C LYS A 298 -25.26 -19.25 2.45
N ALA A 299 -26.49 -19.42 2.92
CA ALA A 299 -27.09 -20.61 3.55
C ALA A 299 -27.14 -20.62 5.10
N ARG A 300 -28.37 -20.68 5.59
CA ARG A 300 -28.80 -20.70 6.99
C ARG A 300 -28.56 -22.09 7.61
N SER A 301 -27.30 -22.49 7.79
CA SER A 301 -26.99 -23.63 8.67
C SER A 301 -27.01 -23.15 10.14
N ARG A 302 -27.47 -23.99 11.07
CA ARG A 302 -27.61 -23.63 12.50
C ARG A 302 -26.27 -23.32 13.18
N MET A 303 -25.14 -23.67 12.56
CA MET A 303 -23.81 -23.36 13.06
C MET A 303 -22.80 -23.40 11.92
N SER A 304 -22.33 -22.22 11.53
CA SER A 304 -21.39 -22.04 10.44
C SER A 304 -19.93 -22.25 10.88
N PHE A 305 -19.05 -22.52 9.93
CA PHE A 305 -17.62 -22.73 10.20
C PHE A 305 -16.98 -21.56 10.95
N ILE A 306 -17.30 -20.32 10.57
CA ILE A 306 -16.72 -19.13 11.23
C ILE A 306 -17.22 -19.03 12.67
N GLN A 307 -18.50 -19.28 12.95
CA GLN A 307 -19.01 -19.33 14.33
C GLN A 307 -18.37 -20.43 15.17
N VAL A 308 -18.12 -21.61 14.60
CA VAL A 308 -17.41 -22.70 15.32
C VAL A 308 -15.96 -22.30 15.58
N LEU A 309 -15.29 -21.71 14.60
CA LEU A 309 -13.91 -21.25 14.70
C LEU A 309 -13.77 -20.16 15.76
N VAL A 310 -14.61 -19.13 15.73
CA VAL A 310 -14.64 -18.05 16.73
C VAL A 310 -14.86 -18.60 18.13
N ARG A 311 -15.81 -19.52 18.33
CA ARG A 311 -16.04 -20.16 19.63
C ARG A 311 -14.82 -20.97 20.10
N ARG A 312 -14.17 -21.71 19.19
CA ARG A 312 -12.99 -22.51 19.52
C ARG A 312 -11.80 -21.63 19.89
N VAL A 313 -11.57 -20.55 19.15
CA VAL A 313 -10.53 -19.57 19.43
C VAL A 313 -10.79 -18.86 20.76
N LYS A 314 -12.02 -18.40 21.02
CA LYS A 314 -12.40 -17.80 22.32
C LYS A 314 -12.17 -18.77 23.48
N ARG A 315 -12.54 -20.04 23.33
CA ARG A 315 -12.30 -21.08 24.35
C ARG A 315 -10.82 -21.35 24.58
N LEU A 316 -9.99 -21.31 23.53
CA LEU A 316 -8.54 -21.48 23.67
C LEU A 316 -7.91 -20.29 24.40
N LEU A 317 -8.39 -19.07 24.15
CA LEU A 317 -7.93 -17.87 24.87
C LEU A 317 -8.33 -17.89 26.36
N THR A 318 -9.54 -18.37 26.68
CA THR A 318 -10.02 -18.45 28.07
C THR A 318 -9.39 -19.60 28.86
N LEU A 319 -9.22 -20.80 28.28
CA LEU A 319 -8.63 -21.96 28.95
C LEU A 319 -7.16 -21.75 29.37
N HIS A 320 -6.44 -20.88 28.66
CA HIS A 320 -5.03 -20.62 28.94
C HIS A 320 -4.82 -19.34 29.78
N GLY A 321 -5.86 -18.77 30.40
CA GLY A 321 -5.75 -17.69 31.39
C GLY A 321 -5.40 -16.33 30.80
N ILE A 322 -6.14 -15.87 29.80
CA ILE A 322 -6.19 -14.47 29.36
C ILE A 322 -7.52 -13.91 29.89
N HIS A 323 -7.52 -13.42 31.12
CA HIS A 323 -8.70 -12.79 31.71
C HIS A 323 -8.88 -11.38 31.13
N SER A 324 -9.74 -11.24 30.13
CA SER A 324 -10.37 -9.95 29.76
C SER A 324 -11.55 -10.15 28.79
N LEU A 325 -12.35 -11.21 28.97
CA LEU A 325 -13.45 -11.52 28.05
C LEU A 325 -14.78 -11.94 28.73
N ASP A 326 -14.90 -11.76 30.04
CA ASP A 326 -16.10 -12.10 30.80
C ASP A 326 -16.62 -10.87 31.58
N GLU A 327 -17.15 -9.90 30.85
CA GLU A 327 -18.23 -9.04 31.35
C GLU A 327 -19.22 -8.77 30.22
N LEU A 328 -20.04 -9.77 29.92
CA LEU A 328 -21.48 -9.59 29.64
C LEU A 328 -22.15 -10.96 29.62
N GLY A 329 -22.42 -11.50 30.81
CA GLY A 329 -23.34 -12.63 30.95
C GLY A 329 -24.77 -12.19 30.57
N PRO A 330 -25.58 -13.06 29.94
CA PRO A 330 -26.97 -12.74 29.69
C PRO A 330 -27.72 -12.67 31.02
N ALA A 331 -28.41 -11.55 31.24
CA ALA A 331 -29.32 -11.37 32.37
C ALA A 331 -30.30 -12.55 32.43
N ARG A 332 -30.11 -13.44 33.42
CA ARG A 332 -31.15 -14.37 33.84
C ARG A 332 -32.31 -13.52 34.36
N LYS A 333 -33.40 -13.47 33.60
CA LYS A 333 -34.71 -13.13 34.16
C LYS A 333 -35.09 -14.26 35.12
N SER A 334 -35.22 -13.92 36.38
CA SER A 334 -35.93 -14.71 37.39
C SER A 334 -37.02 -13.82 37.98
N ALA A 335 -38.22 -14.41 38.07
CA ALA A 335 -39.53 -13.83 38.39
C ALA A 335 -40.25 -13.21 37.17
#